data_AF-A0A4R8DMH6-F1
#
_entry.id   AF-A0A4R8DMH6-F1
#
_cell.length_a   1.000
_cell.length_b   1.000
_cell.length_c   1.000
_cell.angle_alpha   90.00
_cell.angle_beta   90.00
_cell.angle_gamma   90.00
#
_symmetry.space_group_name_H-M   'P 1'
#
loop_
_entity.id
_entity.type
_entity.pdbx_description
1 polymer ?
#
loop_
_entity_poly.entity_id
_entity_poly.type
_entity_poly.pdbx_seq_one_letter_code
_entity_poly.pdbx_strand_id
1 'polypeptide(L)'
;MDTGACERLLVRLAAASWDDDEAEERHSRSRGLLAQEYLRRMAIWAEALDVPRRWPFFELAVVFDPSVETDAGWLRRLEVEVGRELGTRTEQVLTDMFRWASLGDRPKERFPDFDDPYEPMVQVFERGGEIYPGHGSIELLAASIPYLGITERLAQPPFPIDAASLDEVDEKERIRVEESRARRAAKRAKQEPT
;
A
#
# COMPACT_ATOMS: atom_id res chain seq x y z
N MET A 1 -14.57 -2.05 20.13
CA MET A 1 -14.15 -2.50 18.79
C MET A 1 -15.11 -1.90 17.79
N ASP A 2 -14.63 -1.12 16.83
CA ASP A 2 -15.46 -0.55 15.76
C ASP A 2 -15.61 -1.55 14.61
N THR A 3 -16.66 -2.37 14.66
CA THR A 3 -16.97 -3.33 13.60
C THR A 3 -17.43 -2.64 12.31
N GLY A 4 -18.00 -1.43 12.40
CA GLY A 4 -18.44 -0.67 11.23
C GLY A 4 -17.26 -0.18 10.39
N ALA A 5 -16.16 0.23 11.02
CA ALA A 5 -14.91 0.56 10.32
C ALA A 5 -14.33 -0.66 9.60
N CYS A 6 -14.31 -1.82 10.25
CA CYS A 6 -13.85 -3.07 9.61
C CYS A 6 -14.73 -3.46 8.42
N GLU A 7 -16.06 -3.38 8.52
CA GLU A 7 -16.96 -3.66 7.38
C GLU A 7 -16.71 -2.72 6.20
N ARG A 8 -16.50 -1.41 6.45
CA ARG A 8 -16.17 -0.46 5.36
C ARG A 8 -14.86 -0.82 4.67
N LEU A 9 -13.85 -1.21 5.45
CA LEU A 9 -12.57 -1.66 4.91
C LEU A 9 -12.72 -2.94 4.09
N LEU A 10 -13.49 -3.92 4.59
CA LEU A 10 -13.79 -5.16 3.89
C LEU A 10 -14.44 -4.89 2.53
N VAL A 11 -15.47 -4.03 2.49
CA VAL A 11 -16.18 -3.68 1.25
C VAL A 11 -15.24 -3.06 0.22
N ARG A 12 -14.35 -2.15 0.64
CA ARG A 12 -13.36 -1.53 -0.25
C ARG A 12 -12.40 -2.57 -0.83
N LEU A 13 -11.83 -3.41 0.03
CA LEU A 13 -10.85 -4.42 -0.36
C LEU A 13 -11.48 -5.54 -1.21
N ALA A 14 -12.71 -5.94 -0.93
CA ALA A 14 -13.41 -6.94 -1.74
C ALA A 14 -13.76 -6.43 -3.14
N ALA A 15 -13.95 -5.11 -3.31
CA ALA A 15 -14.19 -4.49 -4.60
C ALA A 15 -12.92 -4.30 -5.44
N ALA A 16 -11.73 -4.52 -4.86
CA ALA A 16 -10.46 -4.37 -5.56
C ALA A 16 -10.25 -5.44 -6.64
N SER A 17 -9.53 -5.07 -7.71
CA SER A 17 -9.23 -5.96 -8.83
C SER A 17 -7.96 -6.78 -8.60
N TRP A 18 -8.02 -7.73 -7.65
CA TRP A 18 -6.87 -8.51 -7.18
C TRP A 18 -6.12 -9.30 -8.27
N ASP A 19 -6.82 -9.71 -9.33
CA ASP A 19 -6.29 -10.56 -10.41
C ASP A 19 -6.29 -9.84 -11.79
N ASP A 20 -6.29 -8.50 -11.78
CA ASP A 20 -6.21 -7.68 -12.99
C ASP A 20 -4.77 -7.20 -13.22
N ASP A 21 -3.99 -8.02 -13.93
CA ASP A 21 -2.61 -7.71 -14.31
C ASP A 21 -2.51 -6.40 -15.13
N GLU A 22 -3.53 -6.08 -15.94
CA GLU A 22 -3.54 -4.84 -16.72
C GLU A 22 -3.71 -3.62 -15.81
N ALA A 23 -4.57 -3.71 -14.79
CA ALA A 23 -4.69 -2.68 -13.77
C ALA A 23 -3.39 -2.53 -12.97
N GLU A 24 -2.74 -3.64 -12.60
CA GLU A 24 -1.47 -3.58 -11.87
C GLU A 24 -0.35 -2.93 -12.70
N GLU A 25 -0.23 -3.25 -14.00
CA GLU A 25 0.74 -2.58 -14.89
C GLU A 25 0.40 -1.09 -15.05
N ARG A 26 -0.87 -0.78 -15.28
CA ARG A 26 -1.36 0.61 -15.49
C ARG A 26 -1.07 1.51 -14.29
N HIS A 27 -1.25 1.00 -13.08
CA HIS A 27 -1.06 1.78 -11.85
C HIS A 27 0.31 1.56 -11.20
N SER A 28 1.24 0.89 -11.89
CA SER A 28 2.56 0.53 -11.34
C SER A 28 3.28 1.70 -10.66
N ARG A 29 3.19 2.91 -11.22
CA ARG A 29 3.86 4.09 -10.68
C ARG A 29 3.16 4.63 -9.42
N SER A 30 1.84 4.81 -9.45
CA SER A 30 1.09 5.26 -8.27
C SER A 30 1.15 4.24 -7.12
N ARG A 31 1.06 2.93 -7.41
CA ARG A 31 1.26 1.86 -6.40
C ARG A 31 2.58 1.99 -5.66
N GLY A 32 3.68 2.23 -6.38
CA GLY A 32 5.00 2.43 -5.78
C GLY A 32 5.06 3.66 -4.87
N LEU A 33 4.45 4.77 -5.28
CA LEU A 33 4.39 6.00 -4.48
C LEU A 33 3.48 5.86 -3.25
N LEU A 34 2.38 5.12 -3.37
CA LEU A 34 1.49 4.79 -2.26
C LEU A 34 2.18 3.89 -1.23
N ALA A 35 2.90 2.85 -1.66
CA ALA A 35 3.71 2.03 -0.76
C ALA A 35 4.83 2.84 -0.08
N GLN A 36 5.42 3.80 -0.79
CA GLN A 36 6.37 4.75 -0.20
C GLN A 36 5.71 5.65 0.86
N GLU A 37 4.51 6.16 0.58
CA GLU A 37 3.74 6.99 1.51
C GLU A 37 3.26 6.20 2.73
N TYR A 38 2.84 4.95 2.55
CA TYR A 38 2.58 4.00 3.64
C TYR A 38 3.79 3.90 4.56
N LEU A 39 4.97 3.67 3.99
CA LEU A 39 6.18 3.58 4.79
C LEU A 39 6.47 4.92 5.50
N ARG A 40 6.22 6.06 4.85
CA ARG A 40 6.39 7.37 5.47
C ARG A 40 5.49 7.56 6.68
N ARG A 41 4.21 7.22 6.56
CA ARG A 41 3.24 7.34 7.66
C ARG A 41 3.54 6.37 8.79
N MET A 42 3.89 5.12 8.47
CA MET A 42 4.26 4.15 9.50
C MET A 42 5.53 4.58 10.28
N ALA A 43 6.46 5.29 9.63
CA ALA A 43 7.65 5.85 10.31
C ALA A 43 7.28 6.96 11.30
N ILE A 44 6.34 7.84 10.92
CA ILE A 44 5.78 8.87 11.80
C ILE A 44 5.12 8.23 13.02
N TRP A 45 4.31 7.18 12.82
CA TRP A 45 3.67 6.46 13.91
C TRP A 45 4.69 5.75 14.82
N ALA A 46 5.74 5.15 14.26
CA ALA A 46 6.78 4.51 15.05
C ALA A 46 7.56 5.52 15.91
N GLU A 47 7.84 6.73 15.40
CA GLU A 47 8.46 7.81 16.16
C GLU A 47 7.54 8.32 17.27
N ALA A 48 6.28 8.61 16.96
CA ALA A 48 5.32 9.15 17.93
C ALA A 48 4.97 8.19 19.08
N LEU A 49 5.07 6.88 18.82
CA LEU A 49 4.84 5.83 19.82
C LEU A 49 6.13 5.34 20.49
N ASP A 50 7.28 5.99 20.24
CA ASP A 50 8.60 5.65 20.79
C ASP A 50 9.01 4.17 20.54
N VAL A 51 8.70 3.65 19.35
CA VAL A 51 9.06 2.29 18.92
C VAL A 51 9.82 2.23 17.59
N PRO A 52 10.80 3.11 17.32
CA PRO A 52 11.49 3.16 16.02
C PRO A 52 12.21 1.86 15.65
N ARG A 53 12.55 1.01 16.63
CA ARG A 53 13.20 -0.29 16.41
C ARG A 53 12.26 -1.37 15.86
N ARG A 54 10.94 -1.15 15.88
CA ARG A 54 9.93 -2.08 15.35
C ARG A 54 9.56 -1.79 13.89
N TRP A 55 10.09 -0.72 13.32
CA TRP A 55 9.99 -0.36 11.90
C TRP A 55 10.50 -1.48 10.96
N PRO A 56 9.94 -1.70 9.76
CA PRO A 56 8.80 -1.02 9.14
C PRO A 56 7.43 -1.70 9.35
N PHE A 57 7.43 -2.98 9.71
CA PHE A 57 6.22 -3.76 9.96
C PHE A 57 6.12 -4.09 11.44
N PHE A 58 5.11 -3.51 12.08
CA PHE A 58 4.79 -3.78 13.46
C PHE A 58 3.28 -3.69 13.67
N GLU A 59 2.82 -4.38 14.71
CA GLU A 59 1.41 -4.44 15.10
C GLU A 59 0.97 -3.09 15.70
N LEU A 60 0.84 -2.08 14.83
CA LEU A 60 0.62 -0.68 15.21
C LEU A 60 -0.60 -0.53 16.13
N ALA A 61 -1.68 -1.24 15.83
CA ALA A 61 -2.88 -1.21 16.65
C ALA A 61 -2.64 -1.73 18.08
N VAL A 62 -1.83 -2.78 18.24
CA VAL A 62 -1.46 -3.37 19.55
C VAL A 62 -0.49 -2.45 20.30
N VAL A 63 0.43 -1.79 19.60
CA VAL A 63 1.29 -0.76 20.20
C VAL A 63 0.47 0.43 20.70
N PHE A 64 -0.52 0.85 19.90
CA PHE A 64 -1.39 1.97 20.24
C PHE A 64 -2.31 1.64 21.42
N ASP A 65 -2.93 0.46 21.39
CA ASP A 65 -3.80 -0.07 22.43
C ASP A 65 -3.60 -1.59 22.59
N PRO A 66 -2.92 -2.04 23.66
CA PRO A 66 -2.68 -3.45 23.93
C PRO A 66 -3.95 -4.29 24.16
N SER A 67 -5.11 -3.67 24.37
CA SER A 67 -6.39 -4.38 24.53
C SER A 67 -7.04 -4.78 23.20
N VAL A 68 -6.46 -4.38 22.06
CA VAL A 68 -6.96 -4.77 20.74
C VAL A 68 -6.88 -6.29 20.57
N GLU A 69 -8.05 -6.91 20.41
CA GLU A 69 -8.15 -8.31 20.08
C GLU A 69 -7.80 -8.56 18.60
N THR A 70 -7.19 -9.71 18.34
CA THR A 70 -6.92 -10.19 16.99
C THR A 70 -8.09 -11.03 16.51
N ASP A 71 -8.98 -10.44 15.72
CA ASP A 71 -10.01 -11.20 15.02
C ASP A 71 -9.54 -11.59 13.61
N ALA A 72 -9.05 -12.82 13.48
CA ALA A 72 -8.69 -13.41 12.19
C ALA A 72 -9.90 -13.65 11.26
N GLY A 73 -11.13 -13.40 11.71
CA GLY A 73 -12.35 -13.54 10.92
C GLY A 73 -12.42 -12.58 9.73
N TRP A 74 -11.86 -11.37 9.85
CA TRP A 74 -11.91 -10.38 8.76
C TRP A 74 -11.10 -10.79 7.53
N LEU A 75 -9.86 -11.26 7.72
CA LEU A 75 -9.03 -11.75 6.63
C LEU A 75 -9.70 -12.94 5.92
N ARG A 76 -10.19 -13.92 6.69
CA ARG A 76 -10.89 -15.08 6.10
C ARG A 76 -12.13 -14.68 5.31
N ARG A 77 -12.89 -13.68 5.78
CA ARG A 77 -14.06 -13.16 5.05
C ARG A 77 -13.61 -12.52 3.73
N LEU A 78 -12.56 -11.71 3.76
CA LEU A 78 -12.01 -11.09 2.55
C LEU A 78 -11.55 -12.16 1.55
N GLU A 79 -10.80 -13.18 1.97
CA GLU A 79 -10.35 -14.27 1.08
C GLU A 79 -11.52 -15.03 0.46
N VAL A 80 -12.61 -15.23 1.20
CA VAL A 80 -13.85 -15.82 0.66
C VAL A 80 -14.48 -14.91 -0.40
N GLU A 81 -14.51 -13.59 -0.18
CA GLU A 81 -15.08 -12.63 -1.15
C GLU A 81 -14.19 -12.48 -2.39
N VAL A 82 -12.87 -12.50 -2.23
CA VAL A 82 -11.89 -12.48 -3.32
C VAL A 82 -11.87 -13.83 -4.07
N GLY A 83 -12.18 -14.94 -3.39
CA GLY A 83 -12.24 -16.28 -3.97
C GLY A 83 -10.90 -17.02 -4.00
N ARG A 84 -9.88 -16.52 -3.29
CA ARG A 84 -8.56 -17.16 -3.16
C ARG A 84 -7.84 -16.73 -1.88
N GLU A 85 -6.85 -17.52 -1.49
CA GLU A 85 -5.87 -17.15 -0.47
C GLU A 85 -4.95 -16.04 -0.99
N LEU A 86 -4.48 -15.19 -0.07
CA LEU A 86 -3.57 -14.09 -0.36
C LEU A 86 -2.13 -14.43 0.06
N GLY A 87 -1.16 -13.76 -0.55
CA GLY A 87 0.24 -13.94 -0.21
C GLY A 87 0.55 -13.49 1.23
N THR A 88 1.50 -14.17 1.89
CA THR A 88 1.82 -13.96 3.32
C THR A 88 2.11 -12.51 3.71
N ARG A 89 2.75 -11.73 2.82
CA ARG A 89 3.01 -10.30 3.09
C ARG A 89 1.73 -9.48 3.01
N THR A 90 0.89 -9.74 2.02
CA THR A 90 -0.44 -9.16 1.87
C THR A 90 -1.29 -9.47 3.11
N GLU A 91 -1.39 -10.74 3.52
CA GLU A 91 -2.13 -11.18 4.71
C GLU A 91 -1.69 -10.44 5.98
N GLN A 92 -0.37 -10.30 6.19
CA GLN A 92 0.16 -9.60 7.35
C GLN A 92 -0.33 -8.14 7.38
N VAL A 93 -0.18 -7.41 6.27
CA VAL A 93 -0.58 -5.99 6.20
C VAL A 93 -2.09 -5.86 6.35
N LEU A 94 -2.88 -6.70 5.69
CA LEU A 94 -4.34 -6.69 5.81
C LEU A 94 -4.82 -6.99 7.23
N THR A 95 -4.17 -7.93 7.93
CA THR A 95 -4.46 -8.21 9.35
C THR A 95 -4.23 -6.97 10.20
N ASP A 96 -3.10 -6.28 10.00
CA ASP A 96 -2.78 -5.06 10.74
C ASP A 96 -3.73 -3.90 10.38
N MET A 97 -4.18 -3.83 9.12
CA MET A 97 -5.20 -2.86 8.68
C MET A 97 -6.55 -3.08 9.37
N PHE A 98 -7.05 -4.32 9.45
CA PHE A 98 -8.31 -4.61 10.15
C PHE A 98 -8.20 -4.34 11.65
N ARG A 99 -7.07 -4.70 12.28
CA ARG A 99 -6.81 -4.35 13.67
C ARG A 99 -6.83 -2.84 13.90
N TRP A 100 -6.20 -2.07 13.01
CA TRP A 100 -6.21 -0.61 13.07
C TRP A 100 -7.61 -0.04 12.88
N ALA A 101 -8.36 -0.50 11.87
CA ALA A 101 -9.73 -0.08 11.64
C ALA A 101 -10.62 -0.34 12.86
N SER A 102 -10.41 -1.45 13.57
CA SER A 102 -11.14 -1.79 14.80
C SER A 102 -10.96 -0.78 15.95
N LEU A 103 -9.95 0.10 15.86
CA LEU A 103 -9.75 1.19 16.80
C LEU A 103 -10.78 2.31 16.67
N GLY A 104 -11.46 2.43 15.52
CA GLY A 104 -12.37 3.54 15.24
C GLY A 104 -11.65 4.89 15.34
N ASP A 105 -12.29 5.87 15.98
CA ASP A 105 -11.75 7.24 16.07
C ASP A 105 -10.65 7.44 17.13
N ARG A 106 -10.35 6.43 17.94
CA ARG A 106 -9.37 6.53 19.06
C ARG A 106 -7.99 7.05 18.62
N PRO A 107 -7.40 6.62 17.48
CA PRO A 107 -6.14 7.18 17.02
C PRO A 107 -6.22 8.67 16.72
N LYS A 108 -7.35 9.13 16.16
CA LYS A 108 -7.59 10.55 15.85
C LYS A 108 -7.89 11.39 17.08
N GLU A 109 -8.49 10.82 18.13
CA GLU A 109 -8.64 11.50 19.42
C GLU A 109 -7.28 11.81 20.08
N ARG A 110 -6.30 10.89 19.95
CA ARG A 110 -4.96 11.05 20.53
C ARG A 110 -3.99 11.80 19.64
N PHE A 111 -4.06 11.59 18.33
CA PHE A 111 -3.19 12.19 17.32
C PHE A 111 -4.04 12.81 16.19
N PRO A 112 -4.70 13.96 16.43
CA PRO A 112 -5.66 14.54 15.47
C PRO A 112 -5.01 14.89 14.13
N ASP A 113 -3.76 15.36 14.17
CA ASP A 113 -3.00 15.80 13.00
C ASP A 113 -2.38 14.64 12.21
N PHE A 114 -2.47 13.40 12.69
CA PHE A 114 -1.82 12.26 12.04
C PHE A 114 -2.75 11.64 11.02
N ASP A 115 -2.31 11.54 9.77
CA ASP A 115 -3.05 10.82 8.74
C ASP A 115 -3.19 9.33 9.07
N ASP A 116 -4.21 8.69 8.48
CA ASP A 116 -4.36 7.24 8.56
C ASP A 116 -3.12 6.56 7.96
N PRO A 117 -2.42 5.70 8.72
CA PRO A 117 -1.21 5.04 8.26
C PRO A 117 -1.45 4.06 7.12
N TYR A 118 -2.62 3.44 7.05
CA TYR A 118 -2.94 2.35 6.15
C TYR A 118 -3.73 2.77 4.91
N GLU A 119 -4.32 3.97 4.88
CA GLU A 119 -5.02 4.47 3.69
C GLU A 119 -4.21 4.35 2.39
N PRO A 120 -2.88 4.64 2.35
CA PRO A 120 -2.10 4.41 1.13
C PRO A 120 -2.08 2.93 0.70
N MET A 121 -2.04 1.98 1.64
CA MET A 121 -2.08 0.55 1.31
C MET A 121 -3.46 0.09 0.86
N VAL A 122 -4.55 0.64 1.40
CA VAL A 122 -5.89 0.39 0.86
C VAL A 122 -5.91 0.74 -0.63
N GLN A 123 -5.37 1.91 -0.98
CA GLN A 123 -5.32 2.36 -2.37
C GLN A 123 -4.33 1.59 -3.24
N VAL A 124 -3.25 1.02 -2.68
CA VAL A 124 -2.42 0.04 -3.42
C VAL A 124 -3.30 -1.13 -3.85
N PHE A 125 -4.06 -1.73 -2.94
CA PHE A 125 -4.91 -2.88 -3.28
C PHE A 125 -6.06 -2.51 -4.21
N GLU A 126 -6.74 -1.37 -4.00
CA GLU A 126 -7.78 -0.85 -4.91
C GLU A 126 -7.27 -0.63 -6.35
N ARG A 127 -5.96 -0.39 -6.50
CA ARG A 127 -5.27 -0.26 -7.79
C ARG A 127 -4.73 -1.59 -8.34
N GLY A 128 -5.18 -2.71 -7.79
CA GLY A 128 -4.96 -4.09 -8.26
C GLY A 128 -4.00 -4.92 -7.40
N GLY A 129 -3.77 -6.17 -7.78
CA GLY A 129 -2.62 -6.98 -7.37
C GLY A 129 -2.30 -7.10 -5.89
N GLU A 130 -1.12 -7.64 -5.60
CA GLU A 130 -0.64 -7.93 -4.25
C GLU A 130 0.67 -7.21 -3.92
N ILE A 131 1.14 -7.42 -2.70
CA ILE A 131 2.50 -7.05 -2.27
C ILE A 131 3.28 -8.29 -1.86
N TYR A 132 4.58 -8.28 -2.14
CA TYR A 132 5.45 -9.41 -1.89
C TYR A 132 6.59 -9.02 -0.94
N PRO A 133 7.10 -9.98 -0.13
CA PRO A 133 8.23 -9.71 0.73
C PRO A 133 9.52 -9.59 -0.10
N GLY A 134 10.24 -8.47 0.07
CA GLY A 134 11.59 -8.29 -0.45
C GLY A 134 12.67 -8.31 0.63
N HIS A 135 13.92 -8.44 0.21
CA HIS A 135 15.09 -8.32 1.09
C HIS A 135 15.36 -6.85 1.41
N GLY A 136 14.63 -6.30 2.37
CA GLY A 136 14.74 -4.87 2.75
C GLY A 136 13.80 -3.94 1.97
N SER A 137 12.76 -4.49 1.36
CA SER A 137 11.81 -3.79 0.49
C SER A 137 10.41 -4.41 0.52
N ILE A 138 9.41 -3.59 0.18
CA ILE A 138 8.12 -4.07 -0.34
C ILE A 138 8.30 -4.29 -1.83
N GLU A 139 7.99 -5.49 -2.31
CA GLU A 139 7.99 -5.79 -3.74
C GLU A 139 6.57 -5.69 -4.30
N LEU A 140 6.47 -5.06 -5.45
CA LEU A 140 5.29 -4.96 -6.31
C LEU A 140 5.66 -5.58 -7.67
N LEU A 141 4.70 -5.96 -8.50
CA LEU A 141 4.98 -6.57 -9.81
C LEU A 141 5.97 -5.74 -10.67
N ALA A 142 5.87 -4.40 -10.59
CA ALA A 142 6.64 -3.47 -11.40
C ALA A 142 7.59 -2.55 -10.60
N ALA A 143 7.71 -2.72 -9.28
CA ALA A 143 8.52 -1.82 -8.44
C ALA A 143 9.01 -2.48 -7.15
N SER A 144 10.21 -2.09 -6.70
CA SER A 144 10.75 -2.44 -5.39
C SER A 144 10.89 -1.17 -4.55
N ILE A 145 10.23 -1.14 -3.39
CA ILE A 145 10.21 0.03 -2.50
C ILE A 145 11.06 -0.29 -1.27
N PRO A 146 12.30 0.24 -1.17
CA PRO A 146 13.19 -0.07 -0.05
C PRO A 146 12.62 0.49 1.26
N TYR A 147 12.84 -0.18 2.39
CA TYR A 147 12.36 0.28 3.69
C TYR A 147 13.00 1.60 4.13
N LEU A 148 14.32 1.73 3.89
CA LEU A 148 15.20 2.81 4.37
C LEU A 148 15.25 2.92 5.90
N GLY A 149 16.20 3.72 6.42
CA GLY A 149 16.21 4.10 7.82
C GLY A 149 15.05 5.04 8.16
N ILE A 150 14.60 5.01 9.43
CA ILE A 150 13.47 5.85 9.87
C ILE A 150 13.71 7.34 9.60
N THR A 151 14.92 7.85 9.86
CA THR A 151 15.31 9.25 9.61
C THR A 151 15.23 9.61 8.13
N GLU A 152 15.69 8.71 7.25
CA GLU A 152 15.61 8.92 5.80
C GLU A 152 14.15 8.96 5.34
N ARG A 153 13.31 8.11 5.93
CA ARG A 153 11.89 8.06 5.60
C ARG A 153 11.14 9.31 6.06
N LEU A 154 11.40 9.76 7.29
CA LEU A 154 10.79 10.98 7.85
C LEU A 154 11.20 12.25 7.08
N ALA A 155 12.39 12.26 6.47
CA ALA A 155 12.86 13.36 5.64
C ALA A 155 12.17 13.45 4.25
N GLN A 156 11.41 12.43 3.85
CA GLN A 156 10.70 12.46 2.57
C GLN A 156 9.46 13.34 2.65
N PRO A 157 9.18 14.16 1.61
CA PRO A 157 7.95 14.94 1.57
C PRO A 157 6.74 14.01 1.50
N PRO A 158 5.58 14.42 2.06
CA PRO A 158 4.33 13.68 1.88
C PRO A 158 3.97 13.61 0.39
N PHE A 159 3.46 12.46 -0.02
CA PHE A 159 2.91 12.30 -1.36
C PHE A 159 1.38 12.48 -1.31
N PRO A 160 0.79 13.33 -2.18
CA PRO A 160 -0.65 13.45 -2.30
C PRO A 160 -1.28 12.15 -2.79
N ILE A 161 -2.25 11.62 -2.04
CA ILE A 161 -2.95 10.36 -2.34
C ILE A 161 -4.40 10.58 -2.79
N ASP A 162 -4.75 11.80 -3.22
CA ASP A 162 -6.04 12.05 -3.85
C ASP A 162 -6.07 11.44 -5.26
N ALA A 163 -7.27 11.09 -5.73
CA ALA A 163 -7.44 10.40 -7.00
C ALA A 163 -6.83 11.17 -8.18
N ALA A 164 -6.96 12.49 -8.22
CA ALA A 164 -6.43 13.29 -9.34
C ALA A 164 -4.90 13.25 -9.39
N SER A 165 -4.23 13.36 -8.24
CA SER A 165 -2.76 13.24 -8.16
C SER A 165 -2.26 11.86 -8.59
N LEU A 166 -2.97 10.79 -8.20
CA LEU A 166 -2.59 9.43 -8.56
C LEU A 166 -2.80 9.15 -10.06
N ASP A 167 -3.95 9.57 -10.59
CA ASP A 167 -4.29 9.40 -12.00
C ASP A 167 -3.35 10.21 -12.91
N GLU A 168 -2.93 11.41 -12.49
CA GLU A 168 -1.93 12.21 -13.20
C GLU A 168 -0.58 11.49 -13.27
N VAL A 169 -0.17 10.82 -12.19
CA VAL A 169 1.07 10.04 -12.16
C VAL A 169 1.00 8.85 -13.11
N ASP A 170 -0.11 8.11 -13.09
CA ASP A 170 -0.31 6.93 -13.93
C ASP A 170 -0.37 7.33 -15.42
N GLU A 171 -1.05 8.43 -15.75
CA GLU A 171 -1.09 9.01 -17.09
C GLU A 171 0.31 9.36 -17.62
N LYS A 172 1.11 10.06 -16.79
CA LYS A 172 2.48 10.44 -17.15
C LYS A 172 3.36 9.21 -17.40
N GLU A 173 3.23 8.17 -16.59
CA GLU A 173 4.00 6.95 -16.79
C GLU A 173 3.54 6.22 -18.07
N ARG A 174 2.23 6.16 -18.36
CA ARG A 174 1.73 5.58 -19.61
C ARG A 174 2.35 6.26 -20.83
N ILE A 175 2.29 7.59 -20.89
CA ILE A 175 2.88 8.38 -21.99
C ILE A 175 4.38 8.08 -22.12
N ARG A 176 5.11 8.06 -21.00
CA ARG A 176 6.55 7.76 -20.98
C ARG A 176 6.86 6.36 -21.54
N VAL A 177 6.08 5.36 -21.16
CA VAL A 177 6.24 3.97 -21.61
C VAL A 177 5.95 3.87 -23.10
N GLU A 178 4.87 4.49 -23.58
CA GLU A 178 4.51 4.53 -25.00
C GLU A 178 5.60 5.18 -25.85
N GLU A 179 6.12 6.34 -25.44
CA GLU A 179 7.25 6.98 -26.13
C GLU A 179 8.49 6.09 -26.16
N SER A 180 8.80 5.43 -25.04
CA SER A 180 9.94 4.52 -24.93
C SER A 180 9.80 3.31 -25.85
N ARG A 181 8.58 2.75 -25.95
CA ARG A 181 8.25 1.65 -26.88
C ARG A 181 8.40 2.11 -28.34
N ALA A 182 7.87 3.28 -28.70
CA ALA A 182 7.99 3.84 -30.05
C ALA A 182 9.46 4.09 -30.46
N ARG A 183 10.27 4.66 -29.56
CA ARG A 183 11.72 4.87 -29.80
C ARG A 183 12.46 3.56 -30.02
N ARG A 184 12.15 2.52 -29.23
CA ARG A 184 12.75 1.17 -29.40
C ARG A 184 12.37 0.53 -30.72
N ALA A 185 11.09 0.64 -31.13
CA ALA A 185 10.63 0.13 -32.43
C ALA A 185 11.33 0.84 -33.60
N ALA A 186 11.42 2.18 -33.56
CA ALA A 186 12.11 2.95 -34.59
C ALA A 186 13.61 2.62 -34.67
N LYS A 187 14.26 2.31 -33.54
CA LYS A 187 15.66 1.87 -33.53
C LYS A 187 15.83 0.50 -34.17
N ARG A 188 14.93 -0.47 -33.90
CA ARG A 188 14.96 -1.81 -34.50
C ARG A 188 14.76 -1.76 -36.02
N ALA A 189 13.78 -0.99 -36.49
CA ALA A 189 13.52 -0.82 -37.93
C ALA A 189 14.71 -0.22 -38.72
N LYS A 190 15.62 0.52 -38.04
CA LYS A 190 16.84 1.06 -38.64
C LYS A 190 18.03 0.08 -38.61
N GLN A 191 17.92 -1.03 -37.88
CA GLN A 191 19.01 -1.99 -37.64
C GLN A 191 18.87 -3.31 -38.40
N GLU A 192 17.72 -3.57 -39.03
CA GLU A 192 17.55 -4.69 -39.96
C GLU A 192 18.02 -4.26 -41.37
N PRO A 193 19.15 -4.79 -41.89
CA PRO A 193 19.54 -4.54 -43.28
C PRO A 193 18.66 -5.38 -44.21
N THR A 194 18.26 -4.76 -45.32
CA THR A 194 17.63 -5.43 -46.48
C THR A 194 18.57 -6.44 -47.11
#